data_AF-A0A5D4SZ81-F1
#
_entry.id   AF-A0A5D4SZ81-F1
#
_cell.length_a   1.000
_cell.length_b   1.000
_cell.length_c   1.000
_cell.angle_alpha   90.00
_cell.angle_beta   90.00
_cell.angle_gamma   90.00
#
_symmetry.space_group_name_H-M   'P 1'
#
loop_
_entity.id
_entity.type
_entity.pdbx_description
1 polymer ?
#
loop_
_entity_poly.entity_id
_entity_poly.type
_entity_poly.pdbx_seq_one_letter_code
_entity_poly.pdbx_strand_id
1 'polypeptide(L)'
;MDGLTQIIRVTGREYYKHIVSMVMISLIMVTVLSPSFFLIKLPFSIVYVMIVMGPLFVGAAWAVQQLLLDRSTSVIKSFFQGVKRYLLPSIGYSLFLSFFVIIIAASWWHYNQVGGTFAFALACFQTYFCGMVFLSQIYTVPLLVKFKYSLKDSIFTSVKLLVKNPLYTILSFFQILSVFALLLLTVVGLFLIFPALATLFNNIVTSSVIATEENIDSWEAANI
;
A
#
# COMPACT_ATOMS: atom_id res chain seq x y z
N MET A 1 6.19 -17.07 -13.01
CA MET A 1 6.16 -16.20 -11.83
C MET A 1 7.47 -16.35 -11.08
N ASP A 2 8.22 -15.26 -10.88
CA ASP A 2 9.31 -15.29 -9.91
C ASP A 2 8.76 -15.76 -8.56
N GLY A 3 9.48 -16.66 -7.89
CA GLY A 3 9.06 -17.15 -6.58
C GLY A 3 8.94 -15.98 -5.60
N LEU A 4 7.94 -16.00 -4.71
CA LEU A 4 7.76 -14.99 -3.65
C LEU A 4 9.05 -14.71 -2.86
N THR A 5 9.88 -15.74 -2.68
CA THR A 5 11.19 -15.67 -2.04
C THR A 5 12.20 -14.83 -2.85
N GLN A 6 12.17 -14.92 -4.17
CA GLN A 6 13.00 -14.10 -5.05
C GLN A 6 12.60 -12.63 -4.96
N ILE A 7 11.31 -12.33 -4.81
CA ILE A 7 10.82 -10.95 -4.63
C ILE A 7 11.35 -10.35 -3.33
N ILE A 8 11.33 -11.08 -2.22
CA ILE A 8 12.00 -10.63 -0.98
C ILE A 8 13.48 -10.37 -1.24
N ARG A 9 14.17 -11.29 -1.92
CA ARG A 9 15.61 -11.18 -2.14
C ARG A 9 15.97 -9.96 -2.99
N VAL A 10 15.18 -9.67 -4.03
CA VAL A 10 15.32 -8.48 -4.87
C VAL A 10 14.98 -7.23 -4.07
N THR A 11 13.88 -7.24 -3.32
CA THR A 11 13.47 -6.13 -2.44
C THR A 11 14.58 -5.79 -1.44
N GLY A 12 15.15 -6.78 -0.77
CA GLY A 12 16.25 -6.59 0.18
C GLY A 12 17.53 -6.08 -0.48
N ARG A 13 17.88 -6.58 -1.69
CA ARG A 13 19.03 -6.09 -2.45
C ARG A 13 18.88 -4.62 -2.84
N GLU A 14 17.74 -4.25 -3.41
CA GLU A 14 17.48 -2.86 -3.83
C GLU A 14 17.36 -1.91 -2.63
N TYR A 15 16.75 -2.38 -1.54
CA TYR A 15 16.69 -1.63 -0.29
C TYR A 15 18.09 -1.35 0.26
N TYR A 16 18.99 -2.34 0.25
CA TYR A 16 20.37 -2.18 0.73
C TYR A 16 21.20 -1.27 -0.16
N LYS A 17 21.08 -1.42 -1.49
CA LYS A 17 21.77 -0.56 -2.48
C LYS A 17 21.46 0.92 -2.25
N HIS A 18 20.23 1.24 -1.85
CA HIS A 18 19.75 2.60 -1.69
C HIS A 18 19.30 2.92 -0.26
N ILE A 19 19.96 2.32 0.74
CA ILE A 19 19.52 2.37 2.15
C ILE A 19 19.35 3.79 2.68
N VAL A 20 20.25 4.72 2.34
CA VAL A 20 20.20 6.12 2.79
C VAL A 20 18.94 6.80 2.28
N SER A 21 18.62 6.63 1.01
CA SER A 21 17.43 7.21 0.38
C SER A 21 16.15 6.59 0.91
N MET A 22 16.13 5.28 1.16
CA MET A 22 14.97 4.58 1.71
C MET A 22 14.66 5.06 3.14
N VAL A 23 15.70 5.17 3.98
CA VAL A 23 15.56 5.72 5.33
C VAL A 23 15.08 7.17 5.30
N MET A 24 15.56 7.99 4.35
CA MET A 24 15.07 9.36 4.16
C MET A 24 13.58 9.42 3.81
N ILE A 25 13.08 8.53 2.93
CA ILE A 25 11.66 8.45 2.61
C ILE A 25 10.85 8.11 3.86
N SER A 26 11.26 7.10 4.62
CA SER A 26 10.60 6.73 5.88
C SER A 26 10.63 7.88 6.91
N LEU A 27 11.75 8.59 7.03
CA LEU A 27 11.86 9.77 7.91
C LEU A 27 10.86 10.86 7.52
N ILE A 28 10.70 11.15 6.23
CA ILE A 28 9.70 12.12 5.76
C ILE A 28 8.29 11.65 6.14
N MET A 29 7.96 10.38 5.88
CA MET A 29 6.66 9.79 6.23
C MET A 29 6.36 9.93 7.72
N VAL A 30 7.31 9.54 8.59
CA VAL A 30 7.16 9.61 10.04
C VAL A 30 7.07 11.05 10.52
N THR A 31 7.90 11.95 9.99
CA THR A 31 7.91 13.37 10.37
C THR A 31 6.57 14.02 10.05
N VAL A 32 6.00 13.76 8.87
CA VAL A 32 4.70 14.31 8.46
C VAL A 32 3.53 13.66 9.22
N LEU A 33 3.68 12.40 9.64
CA LEU A 33 2.67 11.70 10.44
C LEU A 33 2.73 12.07 11.94
N SER A 34 3.90 12.50 12.43
CA SER A 34 4.15 12.79 13.86
C SER A 34 3.16 13.79 14.51
N PRO A 35 2.69 14.87 13.84
CA PRO A 35 1.76 15.82 14.45
C PRO A 35 0.46 15.16 14.90
N SER A 36 0.01 14.12 14.19
CA SER A 36 -1.21 13.37 14.51
C SER A 36 -1.15 12.72 15.89
N PHE A 37 0.02 12.24 16.31
CA PHE A 37 0.17 11.51 17.58
C PHE A 37 0.44 12.43 18.76
N PHE A 38 1.17 13.53 18.55
CA PHE A 38 1.68 14.36 19.65
C PHE A 38 0.96 15.70 19.83
N LEU A 39 0.43 16.29 18.76
CA LEU A 39 -0.01 17.70 18.77
C LEU A 39 -1.53 17.89 18.67
N ILE A 40 -2.24 16.90 18.12
CA ILE A 40 -3.64 17.04 17.72
C ILE A 40 -4.54 16.21 18.65
N LYS A 41 -5.71 16.76 19.03
CA LYS A 41 -6.72 16.02 19.81
C LYS A 41 -7.23 14.80 19.02
N LEU A 42 -7.56 13.73 19.74
CA LEU A 42 -7.97 12.43 19.19
C LEU A 42 -8.91 12.49 17.95
N PRO A 43 -10.03 13.26 17.94
CA PRO A 43 -10.93 13.26 16.78
C PRO A 43 -10.32 13.93 15.53
N PHE A 44 -9.56 15.02 15.72
CA PHE A 44 -8.91 15.72 14.60
C PHE A 44 -7.70 14.94 14.07
N SER A 45 -7.06 14.14 14.93
CA SER A 45 -5.95 13.25 14.55
C SER A 45 -6.41 12.20 13.54
N ILE A 46 -7.57 11.58 13.77
CA ILE A 46 -8.14 10.59 12.85
C ILE A 46 -8.37 11.20 11.46
N VAL A 47 -9.03 12.37 11.40
CA VAL A 47 -9.29 13.07 10.14
C VAL A 47 -7.98 13.46 9.43
N TYR A 48 -6.98 13.91 10.18
CA TYR A 48 -5.67 14.24 9.63
C TYR A 48 -5.01 13.01 8.99
N VAL A 49 -4.98 11.86 9.68
CA VAL A 49 -4.44 10.60 9.14
C VAL A 49 -5.22 10.18 7.89
N MET A 50 -6.54 10.29 7.90
CA MET A 50 -7.39 9.95 6.74
C MET A 50 -7.08 10.79 5.50
N ILE A 51 -6.63 12.03 5.64
CA ILE A 51 -6.32 12.91 4.50
C ILE A 51 -4.86 12.74 4.07
N VAL A 52 -3.94 12.57 5.03
CA VAL A 52 -2.50 12.65 4.81
C VAL A 52 -1.89 11.31 4.40
N MET A 53 -2.46 10.17 4.82
CA MET A 53 -1.90 8.84 4.52
C MET A 53 -1.81 8.53 3.03
N GLY A 54 -2.85 8.80 2.24
CA GLY A 54 -2.80 8.58 0.79
C GLY A 54 -1.68 9.35 0.10
N PRO A 55 -1.61 10.69 0.25
CA PRO A 55 -0.53 11.51 -0.31
C PRO A 55 0.87 11.02 0.10
N LEU A 56 1.02 10.58 1.36
CA LEU A 56 2.26 10.00 1.87
C LEU A 56 2.65 8.72 1.11
N PHE A 57 1.75 7.76 0.98
CA PHE A 57 2.03 6.51 0.25
C PHE A 57 2.37 6.76 -1.23
N VAL A 58 1.67 7.69 -1.87
CA VAL A 58 1.91 8.03 -3.28
C VAL A 58 3.23 8.78 -3.46
N GLY A 59 3.57 9.70 -2.56
CA GLY A 59 4.86 10.37 -2.53
C GLY A 59 6.03 9.39 -2.36
N ALA A 60 5.88 8.43 -1.44
CA ALA A 60 6.87 7.38 -1.21
C ALA A 60 7.02 6.47 -2.43
N ALA A 61 5.92 6.00 -3.02
CA ALA A 61 5.97 5.16 -4.21
C ALA A 61 6.61 5.87 -5.42
N TRP A 62 6.34 7.16 -5.61
CA TRP A 62 6.98 7.97 -6.66
C TRP A 62 8.48 8.14 -6.43
N ALA A 63 8.89 8.44 -5.19
CA ALA A 63 10.30 8.59 -4.85
C ALA A 63 11.07 7.27 -5.03
N VAL A 64 10.49 6.15 -4.60
CA VAL A 64 11.06 4.81 -4.81
C VAL A 64 11.17 4.49 -6.31
N GLN A 65 10.16 4.82 -7.11
CA GLN A 65 10.21 4.56 -8.55
C GLN A 65 11.30 5.39 -9.26
N GLN A 66 11.45 6.68 -8.94
CA GLN A 66 12.51 7.51 -9.53
C GLN A 66 13.91 6.99 -9.18
N LEU A 67 14.04 6.44 -7.97
CA LEU A 67 15.27 5.85 -7.48
C LEU A 67 15.60 4.52 -8.15
N LEU A 68 14.60 3.67 -8.39
CA LEU A 68 14.77 2.44 -9.19
C LEU A 68 15.12 2.73 -10.66
N LEU A 69 14.74 3.89 -11.18
CA LEU A 69 15.10 4.35 -12.53
C LEU A 69 16.45 5.08 -12.58
N ASP A 70 17.22 5.05 -11.48
CA ASP A 70 18.54 5.69 -11.31
C ASP A 70 18.57 7.18 -11.71
N ARG A 71 17.43 7.86 -11.61
CA ARG A 71 17.32 9.28 -11.95
C ARG A 71 17.89 10.10 -10.79
N SER A 72 19.03 10.78 -11.01
CA SER A 72 19.80 11.55 -10.01
C SER A 72 19.08 12.81 -9.49
N THR A 73 17.90 12.62 -8.91
CA THR A 73 17.10 13.68 -8.31
C THR A 73 17.11 13.51 -6.80
N SER A 74 17.21 14.62 -6.08
CA SER A 74 17.11 14.62 -4.62
C SER A 74 15.82 13.93 -4.18
N VAL A 75 15.93 12.91 -3.32
CA VAL A 75 14.83 12.09 -2.82
C VAL A 75 13.69 12.93 -2.26
N ILE A 76 14.03 13.99 -1.53
CA ILE A 76 13.08 14.94 -0.94
C ILE A 76 12.29 15.65 -2.04
N LYS A 77 12.97 16.19 -3.06
CA LYS A 77 12.31 16.88 -4.17
C LYS A 77 11.38 15.94 -4.93
N SER A 78 11.83 14.71 -5.18
CA SER A 78 11.04 13.68 -5.87
C SER A 78 9.81 13.28 -5.07
N PHE A 79 9.93 13.12 -3.74
CA PHE A 79 8.79 12.84 -2.87
C PHE A 79 7.72 13.93 -2.96
N PHE A 80 8.09 15.20 -2.76
CA PHE A 80 7.14 16.32 -2.83
C PHE A 80 6.59 16.54 -4.24
N GLN A 81 7.36 16.23 -5.29
CA GLN A 81 6.87 16.27 -6.67
C GLN A 81 5.78 15.21 -6.90
N GLY A 82 5.97 13.99 -6.39
CA GLY A 82 4.97 12.93 -6.42
C GLY A 82 3.69 13.33 -5.69
N VAL A 83 3.83 13.84 -4.47
CA VAL A 83 2.70 14.34 -3.65
C VAL A 83 1.92 15.43 -4.39
N LYS A 84 2.60 16.44 -4.95
CA LYS A 84 1.94 17.55 -5.66
C LYS A 84 1.23 17.07 -6.93
N ARG A 85 1.87 16.19 -7.71
CA ARG A 85 1.33 15.71 -8.98
C ARG A 85 0.09 14.84 -8.79
N TYR A 86 0.07 14.04 -7.74
CA TYR A 86 -1.02 13.09 -7.48
C TYR A 86 -1.85 13.47 -6.25
N LEU A 87 -1.84 14.74 -5.81
CA LEU A 87 -2.52 15.14 -4.58
C LEU A 87 -4.02 14.78 -4.59
N LEU A 88 -4.71 15.15 -5.67
CA LEU A 88 -6.15 14.93 -5.82
C LEU A 88 -6.53 13.43 -5.84
N PRO A 89 -5.91 12.57 -6.67
CA PRO A 89 -6.17 11.13 -6.59
C PRO A 89 -5.72 10.53 -5.24
N SER A 90 -4.63 11.00 -4.65
CA SER A 90 -4.16 10.45 -3.37
C SER A 90 -5.13 10.70 -2.22
N ILE A 91 -5.76 11.88 -2.16
CA ILE A 91 -6.80 12.19 -1.17
C ILE A 91 -8.03 11.29 -1.41
N GLY A 92 -8.46 11.13 -2.66
CA GLY A 92 -9.56 10.23 -3.02
C GLY A 92 -9.31 8.79 -2.59
N TYR A 93 -8.09 8.29 -2.79
CA TYR A 93 -7.68 6.95 -2.37
C TYR A 93 -7.69 6.79 -0.85
N SER A 94 -7.17 7.81 -0.14
CA SER A 94 -7.15 7.82 1.32
C SER A 94 -8.55 7.83 1.93
N LEU A 95 -9.46 8.64 1.37
CA LEU A 95 -10.87 8.66 1.78
C LEU A 95 -11.57 7.33 1.48
N PHE A 96 -11.31 6.74 0.31
CA PHE A 96 -11.83 5.43 -0.05
C PHE A 96 -11.41 4.36 0.95
N LEU A 97 -10.12 4.25 1.27
CA LEU A 97 -9.62 3.32 2.28
C LEU A 97 -10.24 3.57 3.66
N SER A 98 -10.29 4.84 4.06
CA SER A 98 -10.77 5.19 5.38
C SER A 98 -12.26 4.92 5.56
N PHE A 99 -13.06 5.00 4.49
CA PHE A 99 -14.46 4.61 4.50
C PHE A 99 -14.63 3.13 4.89
N PHE A 100 -13.78 2.23 4.39
CA PHE A 100 -13.81 0.81 4.78
C PHE A 100 -13.39 0.58 6.24
N VAL A 101 -12.40 1.34 6.74
CA VAL A 101 -12.01 1.27 8.16
C VAL A 101 -13.17 1.69 9.07
N ILE A 102 -13.88 2.75 8.71
CA ILE A 102 -15.06 3.23 9.45
C ILE A 102 -16.16 2.18 9.43
N ILE A 103 -16.42 1.52 8.30
CA ILE A 103 -17.40 0.43 8.21
C ILE A 103 -17.06 -0.66 9.23
N ILE A 104 -15.82 -1.18 9.23
CA ILE A 104 -15.40 -2.21 10.19
C ILE A 104 -15.62 -1.73 11.62
N ALA A 105 -15.12 -0.54 11.96
CA ALA A 105 -15.24 0.00 13.32
C ALA A 105 -16.70 0.16 13.75
N ALA A 106 -17.56 0.65 12.86
CA ALA A 106 -19.00 0.81 13.11
C ALA A 106 -19.69 -0.54 13.31
N SER A 107 -19.34 -1.56 12.52
CA SER A 107 -19.90 -2.91 12.64
C SER A 107 -19.56 -3.58 13.97
N TRP A 108 -18.30 -3.48 14.40
CA TRP A 108 -17.87 -4.01 15.69
C TRP A 108 -18.44 -3.24 16.86
N TRP A 109 -18.57 -1.91 16.73
CA TRP A 109 -19.27 -1.09 17.72
C TRP A 109 -20.74 -1.48 17.85
N HIS A 110 -21.42 -1.69 16.73
CA HIS A 110 -22.83 -2.11 16.70
C HIS A 110 -23.03 -3.49 17.35
N TYR A 111 -22.16 -4.45 17.06
CA TYR A 111 -22.16 -5.75 17.71
C TYR A 111 -22.03 -5.63 19.24
N ASN A 112 -21.14 -4.77 19.72
CA ASN A 112 -20.92 -4.56 21.15
C ASN A 112 -22.15 -3.96 21.87
N GLN A 113 -22.95 -3.15 21.18
CA GLN A 113 -24.11 -2.47 21.78
C GLN A 113 -25.40 -3.30 21.72
N VAL A 114 -25.68 -3.96 20.59
CA VAL A 114 -26.95 -4.67 20.39
C VAL A 114 -26.87 -6.11 20.86
N GLY A 115 -25.70 -6.75 20.72
CA GLY A 115 -25.54 -8.18 20.94
C GLY A 115 -26.34 -9.05 19.96
N GLY A 116 -26.04 -10.34 19.93
CA GLY A 116 -26.79 -11.33 19.15
C GLY A 116 -26.05 -11.91 17.93
N THR A 117 -26.47 -13.12 17.55
CA THR A 117 -25.84 -13.93 16.50
C THR A 117 -25.90 -13.25 15.12
N PHE A 118 -26.96 -12.49 14.85
CA PHE A 118 -27.12 -11.79 13.57
C PHE A 118 -26.17 -10.59 13.44
N ALA A 119 -26.01 -9.79 14.50
CA ALA A 119 -25.05 -8.68 14.53
C ALA A 119 -23.61 -9.19 14.43
N PHE A 120 -23.29 -10.33 15.06
CA PHE A 120 -22.00 -11.00 14.91
C PHE A 120 -21.74 -11.46 13.47
N ALA A 121 -22.72 -12.14 12.85
CA ALA A 121 -22.60 -12.61 11.47
C ALA A 121 -22.37 -11.46 10.49
N LEU A 122 -23.08 -10.34 10.67
CA LEU A 122 -22.87 -9.13 9.87
C LEU A 122 -21.47 -8.54 10.05
N ALA A 123 -20.96 -8.44 11.28
CA ALA A 123 -19.62 -7.93 11.54
C ALA A 123 -18.53 -8.83 10.91
N CYS A 124 -18.68 -10.15 10.98
CA CYS A 124 -17.79 -11.12 10.32
C CYS A 124 -17.82 -10.97 8.80
N PHE A 125 -19.01 -10.88 8.21
CA PHE A 125 -19.18 -10.70 6.76
C PHE A 125 -18.55 -9.38 6.27
N GLN A 126 -18.81 -8.28 6.98
CA GLN A 126 -18.25 -6.98 6.64
C GLN A 126 -16.73 -6.95 6.81
N THR A 127 -16.20 -7.59 7.85
CA THR A 127 -14.75 -7.72 8.05
C THR A 127 -14.09 -8.51 6.92
N TYR A 128 -14.72 -9.61 6.47
CA TYR A 128 -14.23 -10.39 5.33
C TYR A 128 -14.25 -9.58 4.03
N PHE A 129 -15.36 -8.90 3.74
CA PHE A 129 -15.48 -8.08 2.52
C PHE A 129 -14.46 -6.93 2.50
N CYS A 130 -14.34 -6.19 3.60
CA CYS A 130 -13.35 -5.14 3.73
C CYS A 130 -11.94 -5.69 3.65
N GLY A 131 -11.67 -6.86 4.24
CA GLY A 131 -10.38 -7.55 4.15
C GLY A 131 -9.98 -7.85 2.72
N MET A 132 -10.91 -8.35 1.88
CA MET A 132 -10.65 -8.56 0.45
C MET A 132 -10.37 -7.25 -0.29
N VAL A 133 -11.07 -6.17 0.05
CA VAL A 133 -10.76 -4.84 -0.49
C VAL A 133 -9.34 -4.44 -0.10
N PHE A 134 -8.94 -4.51 1.17
CA PHE A 134 -7.58 -4.18 1.60
C PHE A 134 -6.50 -5.03 0.91
N LEU A 135 -6.74 -6.33 0.73
CA LEU A 135 -5.83 -7.21 -0.01
C LEU A 135 -5.62 -6.73 -1.45
N SER A 136 -6.68 -6.30 -2.14
CA SER A 136 -6.54 -5.77 -3.51
C SER A 136 -5.73 -4.49 -3.56
N GLN A 137 -5.75 -3.67 -2.50
CA GLN A 137 -5.11 -2.35 -2.51
C GLN A 137 -3.58 -2.38 -2.51
N ILE A 138 -2.95 -3.56 -2.36
CA ILE A 138 -1.49 -3.75 -2.51
C ILE A 138 -0.99 -3.18 -3.85
N TYR A 139 -1.78 -3.33 -4.92
CA TYR A 139 -1.41 -2.95 -6.28
C TYR A 139 -1.76 -1.50 -6.64
N THR A 140 -2.67 -0.85 -5.90
CA THR A 140 -3.30 0.40 -6.33
C THR A 140 -2.33 1.58 -6.39
N VAL A 141 -1.47 1.73 -5.38
CA VAL A 141 -0.49 2.82 -5.34
C VAL A 141 0.58 2.65 -6.44
N PRO A 142 1.17 1.46 -6.63
CA PRO A 142 2.04 1.20 -7.78
C PRO A 142 1.36 1.40 -9.15
N LEU A 143 0.11 0.97 -9.34
CA LEU A 143 -0.65 1.16 -10.60
C LEU A 143 -0.84 2.64 -10.94
N LEU A 144 -1.17 3.47 -9.94
CA LEU A 144 -1.36 4.91 -10.09
C LEU A 144 -0.07 5.64 -10.45
N VAL A 145 1.05 5.26 -9.82
CA VAL A 145 2.33 5.97 -9.91
C VAL A 145 3.19 5.44 -11.06
N LYS A 146 3.36 4.11 -11.14
CA LYS A 146 4.25 3.44 -12.09
C LYS A 146 3.63 3.32 -13.47
N PHE A 147 2.37 2.88 -13.53
CA PHE A 147 1.65 2.63 -14.79
C PHE A 147 0.76 3.80 -15.21
N LYS A 148 0.70 4.87 -14.40
CA LYS A 148 -0.04 6.12 -14.67
C LYS A 148 -1.53 5.92 -14.95
N TYR A 149 -2.14 4.87 -14.39
CA TYR A 149 -3.59 4.67 -14.50
C TYR A 149 -4.36 5.72 -13.70
N SER A 150 -5.60 5.99 -14.08
CA SER A 150 -6.51 6.81 -13.27
C SER A 150 -6.80 6.12 -11.93
N LEU A 151 -7.24 6.87 -10.92
CA LEU A 151 -7.58 6.27 -9.61
C LEU A 151 -8.64 5.17 -9.71
N LYS A 152 -9.70 5.43 -10.50
CA LYS A 152 -10.79 4.45 -10.70
C LYS A 152 -10.26 3.17 -11.35
N ASP A 153 -9.51 3.33 -12.44
CA ASP A 153 -8.91 2.23 -13.19
C ASP A 153 -7.89 1.47 -12.35
N SER A 154 -7.14 2.17 -11.48
CA SER A 154 -6.19 1.55 -10.56
C SER A 154 -6.89 0.66 -9.54
N ILE A 155 -8.02 1.10 -8.96
CA ILE A 155 -8.81 0.29 -8.01
C ILE A 155 -9.44 -0.90 -8.74
N PHE A 156 -10.03 -0.69 -9.91
CA PHE A 156 -10.69 -1.78 -10.65
C PHE A 156 -9.69 -2.83 -11.13
N THR A 157 -8.55 -2.39 -11.68
CA THR A 157 -7.45 -3.27 -12.08
C THR A 157 -6.85 -3.99 -10.87
N SER A 158 -6.74 -3.32 -9.71
CA SER A 158 -6.28 -3.97 -8.47
C SER A 158 -7.19 -5.13 -8.04
N VAL A 159 -8.51 -4.95 -8.14
CA VAL A 159 -9.49 -6.00 -7.84
C VAL A 159 -9.42 -7.11 -8.90
N LYS A 160 -9.31 -6.75 -10.18
CA LYS A 160 -9.15 -7.72 -11.28
C LYS A 160 -7.90 -8.59 -11.09
N LEU A 161 -6.77 -7.98 -10.70
CA LEU A 161 -5.52 -8.68 -10.42
C LEU A 161 -5.64 -9.62 -9.22
N LEU A 162 -6.37 -9.23 -8.17
CA LEU A 162 -6.66 -10.12 -7.05
C LEU A 162 -7.50 -11.32 -7.49
N VAL A 163 -8.53 -11.12 -8.31
CA VAL A 163 -9.41 -12.22 -8.78
C VAL A 163 -8.66 -13.16 -9.73
N LYS A 164 -7.79 -12.63 -10.60
CA LYS A 164 -6.97 -13.45 -11.51
C LYS A 164 -5.86 -14.21 -10.77
N ASN A 165 -5.24 -13.59 -9.76
CA ASN A 165 -4.11 -14.17 -9.02
C ASN A 165 -4.33 -14.11 -7.49
N PRO A 166 -5.36 -14.80 -6.95
CA PRO A 166 -5.76 -14.65 -5.55
C PRO A 166 -4.71 -15.20 -4.60
N LEU A 167 -4.18 -16.39 -4.91
CA LEU A 167 -3.23 -17.09 -4.04
C LEU A 167 -1.91 -16.33 -3.92
N TYR A 168 -1.44 -15.76 -5.02
CA TYR A 168 -0.23 -14.93 -5.01
C TYR A 168 -0.42 -13.64 -4.21
N THR A 169 -1.55 -12.95 -4.37
CA THR A 169 -1.86 -11.72 -3.63
C THR A 169 -1.94 -11.97 -2.12
N ILE A 170 -2.62 -13.06 -1.73
CA ILE A 170 -2.73 -13.47 -0.32
C ILE A 170 -1.34 -13.79 0.25
N LEU A 171 -0.53 -14.57 -0.46
CA LEU A 171 0.82 -14.90 -0.01
C LEU A 171 1.71 -13.65 0.12
N SER A 172 1.67 -12.74 -0.86
CA SER A 172 2.40 -11.46 -0.78
C SER A 172 1.96 -10.61 0.41
N PHE A 173 0.67 -10.60 0.73
CA PHE A 173 0.15 -9.93 1.92
C PHE A 173 0.67 -10.56 3.22
N PHE A 174 0.61 -11.89 3.33
CA PHE A 174 1.17 -12.61 4.49
C PHE A 174 2.67 -12.39 4.64
N GLN A 175 3.38 -12.25 3.52
CA GLN A 175 4.82 -12.01 3.51
C GLN A 175 5.16 -10.62 4.06
N ILE A 176 4.50 -9.56 3.59
CA ILE A 176 4.72 -8.20 4.13
C ILE A 176 4.23 -8.09 5.58
N LEU A 177 3.16 -8.81 5.96
CA LEU A 177 2.67 -8.87 7.33
C LEU A 177 3.66 -9.58 8.27
N SER A 178 4.32 -10.63 7.79
CA SER A 178 5.37 -11.32 8.56
C SER A 178 6.57 -10.41 8.80
N VAL A 179 6.99 -9.65 7.77
CA VAL A 179 8.06 -8.65 7.91
C VAL A 179 7.65 -7.54 8.86
N PHE A 180 6.40 -7.07 8.80
CA PHE A 180 5.84 -6.11 9.74
C PHE A 180 5.91 -6.63 11.18
N ALA A 181 5.48 -7.88 11.42
CA ALA A 181 5.50 -8.52 12.72
C ALA A 181 6.92 -8.65 13.30
N LEU A 182 7.91 -8.96 12.46
CA LEU A 182 9.32 -8.97 12.88
C LEU A 182 9.82 -7.56 13.21
N LEU A 183 9.45 -6.56 12.42
CA LEU A 183 9.86 -5.17 12.63
C LEU A 183 9.16 -4.53 13.83
N LEU A 184 7.97 -5.00 14.23
CA LEU A 184 7.26 -4.57 15.44
C LEU A 184 8.09 -4.76 16.72
N LEU A 185 9.02 -5.71 16.74
CA LEU A 185 9.94 -5.91 17.86
C LEU A 185 10.88 -4.71 18.09
N THR A 186 11.04 -3.85 17.09
CA THR A 186 11.95 -2.69 17.15
C THR A 186 11.24 -1.41 16.71
N VAL A 187 11.23 -0.39 17.57
CA VAL A 187 10.69 0.94 17.24
C VAL A 187 11.39 1.52 16.00
N VAL A 188 12.72 1.33 15.92
CA VAL A 188 13.54 1.78 14.80
C VAL A 188 13.12 1.07 13.50
N GLY A 189 12.98 -0.26 13.51
CA GLY A 189 12.59 -1.01 12.32
C GLY A 189 11.19 -0.65 11.82
N LEU A 190 10.24 -0.49 12.73
CA LEU A 190 8.87 -0.12 12.40
C LEU A 190 8.78 1.27 11.74
N PHE A 191 9.45 2.28 12.28
CA PHE A 191 9.31 3.65 11.79
C PHE A 191 10.29 4.00 10.66
N LEU A 192 11.53 3.51 10.70
CA LEU A 192 12.56 3.87 9.72
C LEU A 192 12.64 2.92 8.53
N ILE A 193 12.29 1.64 8.70
CA ILE A 193 12.52 0.62 7.66
C ILE A 193 11.21 0.25 6.96
N PHE A 194 10.16 -0.05 7.74
CA PHE A 194 8.94 -0.62 7.19
C PHE A 194 8.24 0.24 6.11
N PRO A 195 8.07 1.56 6.25
CA PRO A 195 7.30 2.34 5.27
C PRO A 195 7.91 2.31 3.86
N ALA A 196 9.21 2.58 3.75
CA ALA A 196 9.92 2.51 2.48
C ALA A 196 9.97 1.07 1.93
N LEU A 197 10.21 0.08 2.79
CA LEU A 197 10.25 -1.33 2.40
C LEU A 197 8.90 -1.80 1.83
N ALA A 198 7.79 -1.44 2.47
CA ALA A 198 6.44 -1.78 2.02
C ALA A 198 6.14 -1.16 0.64
N THR A 199 6.52 0.11 0.43
CA THR A 199 6.33 0.74 -0.89
C THR A 199 7.20 0.11 -1.99
N LEU A 200 8.44 -0.26 -1.68
CA LEU A 200 9.33 -0.96 -2.60
C LEU A 200 8.81 -2.36 -2.94
N PHE A 201 8.40 -3.12 -1.92
CA PHE A 201 7.83 -4.44 -2.09
C PHE A 201 6.59 -4.40 -2.98
N ASN A 202 5.64 -3.52 -2.69
CA ASN A 202 4.42 -3.36 -3.49
C ASN A 202 4.75 -2.99 -4.95
N ASN A 203 5.74 -2.12 -5.17
CA ASN A 203 6.19 -1.75 -6.51
C ASN A 203 6.75 -2.94 -7.31
N ILE A 204 7.54 -3.81 -6.66
CA ILE A 204 8.15 -4.99 -7.30
C ILE A 204 7.08 -6.05 -7.57
N VAL A 205 6.25 -6.38 -6.57
CA VAL A 205 5.15 -7.34 -6.67
C VAL A 205 4.18 -6.95 -7.79
N THR A 206 3.84 -5.66 -7.90
CA THR A 206 2.94 -5.19 -8.97
C THR A 206 3.57 -5.35 -10.35
N SER A 207 4.87 -5.07 -10.51
CA SER A 207 5.53 -5.31 -11.81
C SER A 207 5.62 -6.78 -12.17
N SER A 208 5.87 -7.68 -11.22
CA SER A 208 5.96 -9.11 -11.53
C SER A 208 4.63 -9.68 -11.96
N VAL A 209 3.51 -9.19 -11.39
CA VAL A 209 2.17 -9.60 -11.80
C VAL A 209 1.84 -9.08 -13.20
N ILE A 210 2.09 -7.80 -13.47
CA ILE A 210 1.78 -7.21 -14.79
C ILE A 210 2.66 -7.80 -15.89
N ALA A 211 3.96 -8.00 -15.66
CA ALA A 211 4.85 -8.63 -16.63
C ALA A 211 4.45 -10.09 -16.94
N THR A 212 3.83 -10.77 -15.97
CA THR A 212 3.26 -12.10 -16.18
C THR A 212 1.99 -12.01 -17.03
N GLU A 213 1.11 -11.04 -16.76
CA GLU A 213 -0.13 -10.84 -17.53
C GLU A 213 0.15 -10.47 -19.00
N GLU A 214 1.08 -9.56 -19.26
CA GLU A 214 1.50 -9.17 -20.61
C GLU A 214 2.08 -10.36 -21.40
N ASN A 215 2.82 -11.26 -20.74
CA ASN A 215 3.31 -12.49 -21.36
C ASN A 215 2.16 -13.45 -21.72
N ILE A 216 1.18 -13.63 -20.83
CA ILE A 216 0.04 -14.52 -21.09
C ILE A 216 -0.80 -14.00 -22.27
N ASP A 217 -1.12 -12.70 -22.27
CA ASP A 217 -1.90 -12.06 -23.33
C ASP A 217 -1.16 -12.15 -24.69
N SER A 218 0.17 -11.99 -24.69
CA SER A 218 0.98 -12.15 -25.91
C SER A 218 1.03 -13.59 -26.45
N TRP A 219 1.00 -14.60 -25.56
CA TRP A 219 0.97 -16.01 -25.95
C TRP A 219 -0.40 -16.43 -26.48
N GLU A 220 -1.49 -15.92 -25.89
CA GLU A 220 -2.85 -16.14 -26.41
C GLU A 220 -3.03 -15.44 -27.76
N ALA A 221 -2.55 -14.22 -27.94
CA ALA A 221 -2.63 -13.49 -29.21
C ALA A 221 -1.76 -14.10 -30.33
N ALA A 222 -0.69 -14.83 -29.99
CA ALA A 222 0.18 -15.51 -30.95
C ALA A 222 -0.31 -16.92 -31.35
N ASN A 223 -1.27 -17.48 -30.62
CA ASN A 223 -1.82 -18.83 -30.87
C ASN A 223 -3.30 -18.81 -31.31
N ILE A 224 -3.77 -17.66 -31.80
CA ILE A 224 -5.04 -17.47 -32.51
C ILE A 224 -4.71 -17.03 -33.94
#